data_AF-A0A2E1SUT6-F1
#
_entry.id   AF-A0A2E1SUT6-F1
#
_cell.length_a   1.000
_cell.length_b   1.000
_cell.length_c   1.000
_cell.angle_alpha   90.00
_cell.angle_beta   90.00
_cell.angle_gamma   90.00
#
_symmetry.space_group_name_H-M   'P 1'
#
loop_
_entity.id
_entity.type
_entity.pdbx_description
1 polymer ?
#
loop_
_entity_poly.entity_id
_entity_poly.type
_entity_poly.pdbx_seq_one_letter_code
_entity_poly.pdbx_strand_id
1 'polypeptide(L)'
;MQGGARGPFYQAPKNNNPAILFFREDYIRSLFHELAHYALAGPMRRSIDYFGFWYKPCGRNSDEQQRFEEVESRPQGLEKRFCEIW
;
A
#
# COMPACT_ATOMS: atom_id res chain seq x y z
N MET A 1 -11.68 5.63 1.13
CA MET A 1 -10.86 4.96 0.10
C MET A 1 -11.50 5.20 -1.26
N GLN A 2 -10.73 5.11 -2.35
CA GLN A 2 -11.22 5.39 -3.70
C GLN A 2 -10.70 4.33 -4.69
N GLY A 3 -11.62 3.60 -5.32
CA GLY A 3 -11.31 2.69 -6.42
C GLY A 3 -11.28 3.40 -7.78
N GLY A 4 -11.08 2.63 -8.85
CA GLY A 4 -10.99 3.10 -10.23
C GLY A 4 -9.64 3.74 -10.57
N ALA A 5 -8.65 3.69 -9.68
CA ALA A 5 -7.35 4.29 -9.94
C ALA A 5 -6.51 3.42 -10.89
N ARG A 6 -5.59 4.06 -11.63
CA ARG A 6 -4.62 3.35 -12.49
C ARG A 6 -3.63 2.50 -11.67
N GLY A 7 -3.45 2.84 -10.40
CA GLY A 7 -2.55 2.14 -9.49
C GLY A 7 -2.70 2.64 -8.05
N PRO A 8 -2.04 1.96 -7.11
CA PRO A 8 -2.06 2.32 -5.70
C PRO A 8 -1.43 3.71 -5.47
N PHE A 9 -2.07 4.51 -4.63
CA PHE A 9 -1.53 5.79 -4.16
C PHE A 9 -2.12 6.16 -2.80
N TYR A 10 -1.27 6.74 -1.95
CA TYR A 10 -1.69 7.32 -0.68
C TYR A 10 -1.59 8.84 -0.73
N GLN A 11 -2.71 9.51 -0.44
CA GLN A 11 -2.75 10.95 -0.23
C GLN A 11 -2.86 11.26 1.26
N ALA A 12 -1.91 12.03 1.77
CA ALA A 12 -1.95 12.55 3.13
C ALA A 12 -3.12 13.54 3.32
N PRO A 13 -3.57 13.78 4.56
CA PRO A 13 -4.59 14.79 4.84
C PRO A 13 -4.15 16.18 4.34
N LYS A 14 -5.05 16.90 3.65
CA LYS A 14 -4.78 18.24 3.12
C LYS A 14 -6.00 19.13 3.23
N ASN A 15 -5.82 20.39 3.63
CA ASN A 15 -6.89 21.41 3.68
C ASN A 15 -8.17 20.92 4.36
N ASN A 16 -8.03 20.31 5.54
CA ASN A 16 -9.12 19.72 6.33
C ASN A 16 -9.82 18.49 5.70
N ASN A 17 -9.31 17.96 4.58
CA ASN A 17 -9.76 16.71 4.00
C ASN A 17 -9.04 15.52 4.64
N PRO A 18 -9.73 14.38 4.84
CA PRO A 18 -9.11 13.16 5.34
C PRO A 18 -8.08 12.59 4.35
N ALA A 19 -7.24 11.69 4.85
CA ALA A 19 -6.35 10.91 3.99
C ALA A 19 -7.15 10.01 3.03
N ILE A 20 -6.61 9.76 1.84
CA ILE A 20 -7.26 8.92 0.83
C ILE A 20 -6.30 7.82 0.39
N LEU A 21 -6.79 6.57 0.46
CA LEU A 21 -6.16 5.41 -0.18
C LEU A 21 -6.82 5.19 -1.54
N PHE A 22 -6.04 5.33 -2.60
CA PHE A 22 -6.42 4.99 -3.97
C PHE A 22 -5.93 3.59 -4.26
N PHE A 23 -6.81 2.72 -4.75
CA PHE A 23 -6.47 1.34 -5.11
C PHE A 23 -6.81 1.06 -6.57
N ARG A 24 -6.10 0.08 -7.15
CA ARG A 24 -6.19 -0.21 -8.57
C ARG A 24 -7.56 -0.74 -8.93
N GLU A 25 -8.20 -0.07 -9.89
CA GLU A 25 -9.51 -0.47 -10.42
C GLU A 25 -10.49 -0.73 -9.26
N ASP A 26 -11.27 -1.79 -9.30
CA ASP A 26 -12.17 -2.23 -8.23
C ASP A 26 -11.64 -3.48 -7.49
N TYR A 27 -10.33 -3.75 -7.58
CA TYR A 27 -9.74 -4.94 -6.99
C TYR A 27 -9.64 -4.82 -5.47
N ILE A 28 -10.48 -5.57 -4.76
CA ILE A 28 -10.51 -5.56 -3.29
C ILE A 28 -9.15 -5.94 -2.66
N ARG A 29 -8.40 -6.83 -3.31
CA ARG A 29 -7.02 -7.17 -2.89
C ARG A 29 -6.10 -5.97 -2.94
N SER A 30 -6.23 -5.10 -3.95
CA SER A 30 -5.47 -3.85 -4.02
C SER A 30 -5.87 -2.89 -2.89
N LEU A 31 -7.16 -2.84 -2.51
CA LEU A 31 -7.60 -2.06 -1.36
C LEU A 31 -7.01 -2.59 -0.05
N PHE A 32 -7.05 -3.90 0.18
CA PHE A 32 -6.49 -4.51 1.39
C PHE A 32 -4.99 -4.32 1.48
N HIS A 33 -4.28 -4.35 0.36
CA HIS A 33 -2.86 -4.05 0.30
C HIS A 33 -2.57 -2.60 0.77
N GLU A 34 -3.27 -1.61 0.22
CA GLU A 34 -3.12 -0.21 0.63
C GLU A 34 -3.52 0.03 2.09
N LEU A 35 -4.55 -0.66 2.56
CA LEU A 35 -4.99 -0.59 3.95
C LEU A 35 -3.93 -1.17 4.90
N ALA A 36 -3.29 -2.27 4.51
CA ALA A 36 -2.23 -2.90 5.31
C ALA A 36 -1.02 -1.95 5.46
N HIS A 37 -0.62 -1.30 4.36
CA HIS A 37 0.41 -0.26 4.39
C HIS A 37 0.02 0.90 5.29
N TYR A 38 -1.21 1.43 5.16
CA TYR A 38 -1.69 2.52 6.01
C TYR A 38 -1.72 2.14 7.51
N ALA A 39 -2.13 0.91 7.82
CA ALA A 39 -2.20 0.42 9.20
C ALA A 39 -0.83 0.31 9.87
N LEU A 40 0.22 0.00 9.08
CA LEU A 40 1.60 -0.08 9.55
C LEU A 40 2.34 1.27 9.52
N ALA A 41 1.81 2.26 8.79
CA ALA A 41 2.41 3.58 8.69
C ALA A 41 2.27 4.38 10.01
N GLY A 42 3.41 4.77 10.58
CA GLY A 42 3.46 5.66 11.75
C GLY A 42 2.93 7.08 11.45
N PRO A 43 2.72 7.92 12.48
CA PRO A 43 2.17 9.27 12.33
C PRO A 43 2.91 10.14 11.30
N MET A 44 4.25 10.13 11.34
CA MET A 44 5.08 10.86 10.38
C MET A 44 4.92 10.35 8.94
N ARG A 45 4.75 9.04 8.74
CA ARG A 45 4.55 8.49 7.40
C ARG A 45 3.17 8.84 6.85
N ARG A 46 2.15 8.90 7.71
CA ARG A 46 0.78 9.31 7.36
C ARG A 46 0.63 10.81 7.07
N SER A 47 1.68 11.61 7.22
CA SER A 47 1.68 13.02 6.81
C SER A 47 2.33 13.27 5.45
N ILE A 48 2.81 12.23 4.76
CA ILE A 48 3.53 12.34 3.49
C ILE A 48 2.76 11.57 2.42
N ASP A 49 2.51 12.21 1.28
CA ASP A 49 1.94 11.53 0.12
C ASP A 49 2.88 10.40 -0.33
N TYR A 50 2.29 9.27 -0.72
CA TYR A 50 2.98 8.06 -1.13
C TYR A 50 3.79 7.41 0.01
N PHE A 51 3.58 6.10 0.22
CA PHE A 51 4.32 5.39 1.26
C PHE A 51 5.81 5.18 0.93
N GLY A 52 6.23 5.47 -0.31
CA GLY A 52 7.65 5.46 -0.70
C GLY A 52 8.14 4.11 -1.21
N PHE A 53 7.26 3.20 -1.59
CA PHE A 53 7.67 1.88 -2.07
C PHE A 53 8.32 1.96 -3.45
N TRP A 54 9.35 1.15 -3.66
CA TRP A 54 10.01 1.08 -4.95
C TRP A 54 9.24 0.16 -5.89
N TYR A 55 8.72 0.71 -6.97
CA TYR A 55 8.20 -0.08 -8.09
C TYR A 55 9.34 -0.44 -9.04
N LYS A 56 9.54 -1.74 -9.27
CA LYS A 56 10.40 -2.25 -10.34
C LYS A 56 9.52 -3.01 -11.35
N PRO A 57 9.47 -2.62 -12.63
CA PRO A 57 8.83 -3.43 -13.67
C PRO A 57 9.53 -4.80 -13.80
N CYS A 58 8.82 -5.80 -14.33
CA CYS A 58 9.17 -7.22 -14.35
C CYS A 58 10.68 -7.52 -14.50
N GLY A 59 11.20 -8.46 -13.70
CA GLY A 59 12.61 -8.87 -13.71
C GLY A 59 13.42 -8.40 -12.49
N ARG A 60 12.94 -8.69 -11.27
CA ARG A 60 13.81 -8.60 -10.07
C ARG A 60 14.84 -9.72 -10.13
N ASN A 61 16.11 -9.38 -9.90
CA ASN A 61 17.11 -10.38 -9.57
C ASN A 61 16.90 -10.87 -8.13
N SER A 62 17.64 -11.90 -7.71
CA SER A 62 17.48 -12.50 -6.38
C SER A 62 17.65 -11.50 -5.24
N ASP A 63 18.64 -10.61 -5.32
CA ASP A 63 18.91 -9.61 -4.28
C ASP A 63 17.79 -8.56 -4.18
N GLU A 64 17.25 -8.14 -5.31
CA GLU A 64 16.13 -7.19 -5.36
C GLU A 64 14.83 -7.83 -4.87
N GLN A 65 14.62 -9.11 -5.19
CA GLN A 65 13.48 -9.87 -4.71
C GLN A 65 13.55 -10.04 -3.18
N GLN A 66 14.72 -10.37 -2.64
CA GLN A 66 14.94 -10.45 -1.19
C GLN A 66 14.66 -9.11 -0.50
N ARG A 67 15.19 -8.00 -1.02
CA ARG A 67 14.93 -6.66 -0.46
C ARG A 67 13.45 -6.28 -0.51
N PHE A 68 12.75 -6.67 -1.59
CA PHE A 68 11.31 -6.46 -1.70
C PHE A 68 10.54 -7.27 -0.65
N GLU A 69 10.88 -8.54 -0.47
CA GLU A 69 10.25 -9.41 0.53
C GLU A 69 10.48 -8.92 1.97
N GLU A 70 11.67 -8.41 2.28
CA GLU A 70 11.99 -7.82 3.59
C GLU A 70 11.01 -6.69 3.95
N VAL A 71 10.79 -5.75 3.01
CA VAL A 71 9.92 -4.58 3.27
C VAL A 71 8.43 -4.91 3.18
N GLU A 72 8.05 -5.88 2.35
CA GLU A 72 6.64 -6.26 2.14
C GLU A 72 6.13 -7.38 3.08
N SER A 73 7.02 -8.04 3.82
CA SER A 73 6.67 -9.14 4.72
C SER A 73 5.53 -8.79 5.69
N ARG A 74 5.59 -7.62 6.33
CA ARG A 74 4.59 -7.17 7.30
C ARG A 74 3.29 -6.70 6.60
N PRO A 75 3.33 -5.83 5.57
CA PRO A 75 2.14 -5.46 4.81
C PRO A 75 1.40 -6.66 4.23
N GLN A 76 2.09 -7.58 3.55
CA GLN A 76 1.45 -8.75 2.94
C GLN A 76 0.90 -9.72 3.97
N GLY A 77 1.56 -9.85 5.12
CA GLY A 77 1.03 -10.62 6.25
C GLY A 77 -0.30 -10.06 6.76
N LEU A 78 -0.42 -8.74 6.89
CA LEU A 78 -1.65 -8.09 7.33
C LEU A 78 -2.73 -8.09 6.23
N GLU A 79 -2.36 -7.87 4.96
CA GLU A 79 -3.24 -8.03 3.80
C GLU A 79 -3.86 -9.43 3.79
N LYS A 80 -3.04 -10.47 3.99
CA LYS A 80 -3.51 -11.86 4.06
C LYS A 80 -4.57 -12.03 5.15
N ARG A 81 -4.35 -11.46 6.35
CA ARG A 81 -5.34 -11.51 7.43
C ARG A 81 -6.65 -10.81 7.07
N PHE A 82 -6.59 -9.67 6.38
CA PHE A 82 -7.81 -9.00 5.90
C PHE A 82 -8.60 -9.88 4.95
N CYS A 83 -7.93 -10.60 4.05
CA CYS A 83 -8.56 -11.52 3.10
C CYS A 83 -9.11 -12.81 3.73
N GLU A 84 -8.66 -13.17 4.94
CA GLU A 84 -9.16 -14.36 5.65
C GLU A 84 -10.42 -14.04 6.46
N ILE A 85 -10.61 -12.77 6.83
CA ILE A 85 -11.73 -12.30 7.66
C ILE A 85 -12.91 -11.83 6.81
N TRP A 86 -12.64 -11.34 5.60
CA TRP A 86 -13.60 -10.77 4.65
C TRP A 86 -13.73 -11.63 3.41
#